data_AF-A0A9C9BTJ2-F1
#
_entry.id   AF-A0A9C9BTJ2-F1
#
_cell.length_a   1.000
_cell.length_b   1.000
_cell.length_c   1.000
_cell.angle_alpha   90.00
_cell.angle_beta   90.00
_cell.angle_gamma   90.00
#
_symmetry.space_group_name_H-M   'P 1'
#
loop_
_entity.id
_entity.type
_entity.pdbx_description
1 polymer ?
#
loop_
_entity_poly.entity_id
_entity_poly.type
_entity_poly.pdbx_seq_one_letter_code
_entity_poly.pdbx_strand_id
1 'polypeptide(L)'
;MTIMMHNSICNKVLLLCTLLLLTSASSHANQDDPRAHASFYINTYGLVDPAQSPLAKRAYQIFERIHQVAEDPIGVTPTLKIINSDGKPWAIALPDGYIILSRAALEICYQGVDENTGDARLAFVLGHELSHLTSNDFWHRKMYLSLSGKNNSDSLEKVSALISSAAGASADNDWRKTVRNKELRADETGFTYAALAGFHTHLILSDQHGGKDFLNHWVTQTRTSGGDLHFSPTERSNFLHNRFSAIISKVEYFMSGVRLAHFGQYEDAIHFFKEFRNAFPAHEVLNNLGYVNLQLARKHMPATLRYRYWLPTLMESAPPFVTRNRSVGGGSMPLNAQRHLKRAVKYLQKAADSHTTHVTSRLNLTTAYLYLEDYHKARATIEEARILAPNSQQVSELRALVLYGQEKEIDMWPIATRILADIDSASALYNLARLHEERSHDETAQHYWLKLLAQENQIPEAYLRIACKKVSDTQRCKKPLAHHSNHRMPLKVKLKIGTDIESSKARKLLQGWQHQYRKIGPLPVDLYIDPDGNSWLAIHSKLSILASTNPPYQTARELITCCDNPVAIEPLGDGEIWSYGNWSAVINDQNVSEIWATDF
;
A
#
# COMPACT_ATOMS: atom_id res chain seq x y z
N MET A 1 10.99 33.18 89.71
CA MET A 1 11.15 31.72 89.83
C MET A 1 11.21 31.18 88.39
N THR A 2 12.33 31.40 87.70
CA THR A 2 13.42 30.44 87.42
C THR A 2 13.11 29.52 86.21
N ILE A 3 14.08 29.43 85.29
CA ILE A 3 14.24 28.51 84.14
C ILE A 3 13.52 29.01 82.86
N MET A 4 14.12 29.77 81.93
CA MET A 4 15.41 29.68 81.20
C MET A 4 15.51 28.53 80.17
N MET A 5 15.49 28.94 78.90
CA MET A 5 16.32 28.47 77.78
C MET A 5 16.42 26.97 77.48
N HIS A 6 15.82 26.54 76.35
CA HIS A 6 16.43 25.66 75.35
C HIS A 6 15.59 25.70 74.07
N ASN A 7 16.03 26.43 73.03
CA ASN A 7 15.63 26.21 71.61
C ASN A 7 16.32 27.23 70.67
N SER A 8 17.65 27.15 70.51
CA SER A 8 18.33 27.95 69.48
C SER A 8 19.60 27.31 68.90
N ILE A 9 19.65 25.98 68.82
CA ILE A 9 20.80 25.28 68.19
C ILE A 9 20.37 24.24 67.13
N CYS A 10 19.13 23.72 67.14
CA CYS A 10 18.71 22.72 66.15
C CYS A 10 18.44 23.26 64.72
N ASN A 11 18.16 24.56 64.54
CA ASN A 11 17.80 25.09 63.21
C ASN A 11 18.98 25.58 62.36
N LYS A 12 20.22 25.56 62.87
CA LYS A 12 21.40 25.95 62.09
C LYS A 12 22.22 24.78 61.55
N VAL A 13 21.99 23.55 62.04
CA VAL A 13 22.63 22.34 61.50
C VAL A 13 21.81 21.73 60.35
N LEU A 14 20.49 21.91 60.34
CA LEU A 14 19.62 21.40 59.26
C LEU A 14 19.68 22.23 57.97
N LEU A 15 20.09 23.50 58.06
CA LEU A 15 20.23 24.41 56.91
C LEU A 15 21.58 24.31 56.20
N LEU A 16 22.60 23.72 56.84
CA LEU A 16 23.92 23.51 56.22
C LEU A 16 24.02 22.17 55.47
N CYS A 17 23.26 21.15 55.87
CA CYS A 17 23.17 19.88 55.12
C CYS A 17 22.28 19.96 53.88
N THR A 18 21.38 20.96 53.78
CA THR A 18 20.55 21.18 52.59
C THR A 18 21.21 22.09 51.55
N LEU A 19 22.21 22.90 51.93
CA LEU A 19 22.96 23.74 50.99
C LEU A 19 24.23 23.09 50.40
N LEU A 20 24.69 21.96 50.96
CA LEU A 20 25.83 21.17 50.44
C LEU A 20 25.44 19.97 49.56
N LEU A 21 24.14 19.78 49.30
CA LEU A 21 23.62 18.82 48.31
C LEU A 21 23.20 19.48 46.98
N LEU A 22 23.50 20.79 46.81
CA LEU A 22 23.19 21.57 45.60
C LEU A 22 24.40 21.92 44.74
N THR A 23 25.55 21.28 44.97
CA THR A 23 26.72 21.39 44.08
C THR A 23 27.06 20.03 43.51
N SER A 24 26.95 19.94 42.18
CA SER A 24 27.40 18.83 41.30
C SER A 24 26.53 17.56 41.23
N ALA A 25 25.21 17.72 41.15
CA ALA A 25 24.49 16.96 40.12
C ALA A 25 24.62 17.73 38.80
N SER A 26 25.84 17.72 38.23
CA SER A 26 25.97 17.89 36.79
C SER A 26 25.20 16.73 36.19
N SER A 27 23.92 16.94 35.93
CA SER A 27 23.19 16.18 34.94
C SER A 27 24.10 16.26 33.73
N HIS A 28 24.83 15.16 33.48
CA HIS A 28 25.34 14.90 32.16
C HIS A 28 24.08 14.67 31.34
N ALA A 29 23.40 15.76 30.99
CA ALA A 29 22.56 15.81 29.82
C ALA A 29 23.52 15.38 28.73
N ASN A 30 23.42 14.10 28.36
CA ASN A 30 24.03 13.58 27.17
C ASN A 30 23.56 14.53 26.08
N GLN A 31 24.41 15.46 25.63
CA GLN A 31 24.04 16.42 24.60
C GLN A 31 23.58 15.57 23.43
N ASP A 32 22.29 15.62 23.10
CA ASP A 32 21.75 14.97 21.92
C ASP A 32 22.59 15.44 20.74
N ASP A 33 23.30 14.50 20.12
CA ASP A 33 24.23 14.81 19.04
C ASP A 33 23.44 15.51 17.92
N PRO A 34 23.75 16.78 17.57
CA PRO A 34 22.97 17.56 16.60
C PRO A 34 22.79 16.84 15.26
N ARG A 35 23.74 15.96 14.90
CA ARG A 35 23.72 15.15 13.67
C ARG A 35 22.69 14.01 13.72
N ALA A 36 21.95 13.87 14.82
CA ALA A 36 20.75 13.04 14.96
C ALA A 36 19.50 13.71 14.40
N HIS A 37 19.60 15.00 14.08
CA HIS A 37 18.45 15.79 13.69
C HIS A 37 18.59 16.31 12.27
N ALA A 38 17.48 16.35 11.54
CA ALA A 38 17.44 16.88 10.19
C ALA A 38 17.93 18.34 10.12
N SER A 39 17.66 19.11 11.18
CA SER A 39 18.07 20.51 11.31
C SER A 39 19.57 20.73 11.11
N PHE A 40 20.42 19.81 11.57
CA PHE A 40 21.87 19.89 11.35
C PHE A 40 22.21 19.87 9.84
N TYR A 41 21.66 18.90 9.11
CA TYR A 41 21.95 18.74 7.69
C TYR A 41 21.36 19.88 6.86
N ILE A 42 20.14 20.31 7.20
CA ILE A 42 19.47 21.45 6.54
C ILE A 42 20.27 22.73 6.76
N ASN A 43 20.74 23.00 7.98
CA ASN A 43 21.52 24.20 8.26
C ASN A 43 22.91 24.16 7.62
N THR A 44 23.48 22.96 7.45
CA THR A 44 24.83 22.79 6.90
C THR A 44 24.84 22.90 5.37
N TYR A 45 23.86 22.28 4.70
CA TYR A 45 23.87 22.11 3.24
C TYR A 45 22.76 22.88 2.53
N GLY A 46 21.76 23.38 3.25
CA GLY A 46 20.54 23.90 2.65
C GLY A 46 19.64 22.81 2.05
N LEU A 47 18.41 23.19 1.72
CA LEU A 47 17.44 22.32 1.04
C LEU A 47 17.46 22.55 -0.47
N VAL A 48 17.20 21.49 -1.23
CA VAL A 48 16.86 21.59 -2.65
C VAL A 48 15.37 21.96 -2.77
N ASP A 49 15.07 23.03 -3.49
CA ASP A 49 13.69 23.46 -3.75
C ASP A 49 13.04 22.56 -4.83
N PRO A 50 11.98 21.79 -4.50
CA PRO A 50 11.29 20.94 -5.47
C PRO A 50 10.58 21.73 -6.59
N ALA A 51 10.29 23.01 -6.39
CA ALA A 51 9.76 23.86 -7.47
C ALA A 51 10.80 24.15 -8.57
N GLN A 52 12.09 24.03 -8.23
CA GLN A 52 13.22 24.37 -9.11
C GLN A 52 13.99 23.13 -9.59
N SER A 53 13.71 21.95 -9.01
CA SER A 53 14.35 20.68 -9.39
C SER A 53 13.30 19.60 -9.69
N PRO A 54 13.08 19.25 -10.98
CA PRO A 54 12.16 18.19 -11.38
C PRO A 54 12.46 16.84 -10.70
N LEU A 55 13.73 16.49 -10.56
CA LEU A 55 14.14 15.27 -9.87
C LEU A 55 13.78 15.31 -8.39
N ALA A 56 13.93 16.45 -7.70
CA ALA A 56 13.57 16.57 -6.30
C ALA A 56 12.06 16.42 -6.11
N LYS A 57 11.25 17.07 -6.97
CA LYS A 57 9.79 16.89 -6.98
C LYS A 57 9.40 15.42 -7.15
N ARG A 58 10.03 14.74 -8.12
CA ARG A 58 9.81 13.32 -8.39
C ARG A 58 10.19 12.43 -7.21
N ALA A 59 11.31 12.72 -6.54
CA ALA A 59 11.73 12.00 -5.35
C ALA A 59 10.73 12.11 -4.19
N TYR A 60 10.11 13.28 -3.99
CA TYR A 60 9.02 13.43 -3.02
C TYR A 60 7.80 12.59 -3.42
N GLN A 61 7.40 12.57 -4.70
CA GLN A 61 6.28 11.75 -5.17
C GLN A 61 6.55 10.25 -4.96
N ILE A 62 7.76 9.79 -5.27
CA ILE A 62 8.19 8.40 -5.05
C ILE A 62 8.17 8.07 -3.55
N PHE A 63 8.68 8.98 -2.70
CA PHE A 63 8.69 8.78 -1.26
C PHE A 63 7.28 8.64 -0.69
N GLU A 64 6.35 9.51 -1.08
CA GLU A 64 4.94 9.41 -0.64
C GLU A 64 4.33 8.06 -1.04
N ARG A 65 4.53 7.61 -2.28
CA ARG A 65 4.03 6.32 -2.77
C ARG A 65 4.58 5.12 -2.01
N ILE A 66 5.85 5.17 -1.60
CA ILE A 66 6.49 4.10 -0.82
C ILE A 66 6.03 4.15 0.63
N HIS A 67 5.89 5.35 1.18
CA HIS A 67 5.40 5.55 2.53
C HIS A 67 3.98 5.01 2.69
N GLN A 68 3.12 5.22 1.69
CA GLN A 68 1.76 4.65 1.66
C GLN A 68 1.72 3.13 1.78
N VAL A 69 2.80 2.42 1.41
CA VAL A 69 2.86 0.94 1.50
C VAL A 69 3.79 0.41 2.59
N ALA A 70 4.37 1.31 3.37
CA ALA A 70 5.30 0.95 4.44
C ALA A 70 4.54 0.65 5.73
N GLU A 71 5.24 0.24 6.78
CA GLU A 71 4.68 0.26 8.13
C GLU A 71 4.94 1.65 8.74
N ASP A 72 4.04 2.15 9.59
CA ASP A 72 4.31 3.39 10.33
C ASP A 72 5.36 3.10 11.43
N PRO A 73 6.47 3.86 11.52
CA PRO A 73 7.34 3.78 12.68
C PRO A 73 6.61 4.29 13.93
N ILE A 74 6.93 3.68 15.08
CA ILE A 74 6.26 4.04 16.34
C ILE A 74 6.65 5.47 16.75
N GLY A 75 5.67 6.36 16.80
CA GLY A 75 5.79 7.69 17.41
C GLY A 75 6.42 8.78 16.54
N VAL A 76 6.71 8.51 15.26
CA VAL A 76 7.23 9.50 14.31
C VAL A 76 6.53 9.37 12.96
N THR A 77 6.48 10.45 12.17
CA THR A 77 5.97 10.42 10.80
C THR A 77 7.14 10.56 9.83
N PRO A 78 7.46 9.50 9.05
CA PRO A 78 8.51 9.54 8.04
C PRO A 78 8.42 10.77 7.16
N THR A 79 9.52 11.53 7.05
CA THR A 79 9.57 12.73 6.21
C THR A 79 10.87 12.79 5.41
N LEU A 80 10.77 12.87 4.09
CA LEU A 80 11.94 13.09 3.23
C LEU A 80 12.41 14.56 3.30
N LYS A 81 13.73 14.78 3.30
CA LYS A 81 14.38 16.06 3.02
C LYS A 81 15.55 15.87 2.08
N ILE A 82 15.59 16.68 1.03
CA ILE A 82 16.66 16.64 0.03
C ILE A 82 17.61 17.81 0.29
N ILE A 83 18.86 17.51 0.60
CA ILE A 83 19.88 18.50 0.92
C ILE A 83 20.78 18.79 -0.29
N ASN A 84 21.24 20.05 -0.40
CA ASN A 84 22.14 20.45 -1.47
C ASN A 84 23.60 20.06 -1.15
N SER A 85 23.87 18.76 -1.12
CA SER A 85 25.21 18.17 -0.96
C SER A 85 25.62 17.43 -2.23
N ASP A 86 26.86 17.65 -2.67
CA ASP A 86 27.53 16.93 -3.77
C ASP A 86 28.08 15.56 -3.34
N GLY A 87 27.77 15.12 -2.11
CA GLY A 87 28.23 13.85 -1.60
C GLY A 87 27.53 13.47 -0.31
N LYS A 88 28.29 13.32 0.77
CA LYS A 88 27.78 12.68 1.99
C LYS A 88 26.93 13.63 2.88
N PRO A 89 25.96 13.09 3.67
CA PRO A 89 25.46 11.72 3.59
C PRO A 89 24.66 11.51 2.30
N TRP A 90 24.83 10.35 1.66
CA TRP A 90 24.16 10.04 0.41
C TRP A 90 22.66 9.86 0.62
N ALA A 91 22.31 8.96 1.54
CA ALA A 91 20.98 8.74 2.10
C ALA A 91 21.15 8.35 3.59
N ILE A 92 20.26 8.78 4.47
CA ILE A 92 20.28 8.38 5.89
C ILE A 92 18.93 8.59 6.58
N ALA A 93 18.47 7.57 7.30
CA ALA A 93 17.37 7.64 8.26
C ALA A 93 17.81 8.20 9.63
N LEU A 94 17.00 9.09 10.20
CA LEU A 94 17.27 9.79 11.46
C LEU A 94 16.21 9.50 12.54
N PRO A 95 16.61 9.47 13.83
CA PRO A 95 15.69 9.21 14.96
C PRO A 95 14.51 10.17 15.09
N ASP A 96 14.62 11.37 14.54
CA ASP A 96 13.55 12.38 14.56
C ASP A 96 12.51 12.19 13.43
N GLY A 97 12.55 11.05 12.73
CA GLY A 97 11.57 10.67 11.70
C GLY A 97 11.95 11.12 10.30
N TYR A 98 13.11 11.76 10.11
CA TYR A 98 13.51 12.25 8.80
C TYR A 98 14.40 11.27 8.03
N ILE A 99 14.21 11.22 6.72
CA ILE A 99 15.17 10.65 5.77
C ILE A 99 15.85 11.82 5.07
N ILE A 100 17.18 11.87 5.12
CA ILE A 100 17.98 12.85 4.38
C ILE A 100 18.51 12.19 3.11
N LEU A 101 18.28 12.82 1.96
CA LEU A 101 18.83 12.42 0.67
C LEU A 101 19.67 13.57 0.09
N SER A 102 20.88 13.29 -0.38
CA SER A 102 21.68 14.30 -1.08
C SER A 102 21.23 14.50 -2.53
N ARG A 103 21.45 15.70 -3.07
CA ARG A 103 21.29 15.95 -4.51
C ARG A 103 22.13 14.99 -5.35
N ALA A 104 23.37 14.71 -4.96
CA ALA A 104 24.23 13.80 -5.70
C ALA A 104 23.73 12.33 -5.66
N ALA A 105 23.14 11.86 -4.55
CA ALA A 105 22.51 10.53 -4.52
C ALA A 105 21.35 10.42 -5.51
N LEU A 106 20.55 11.47 -5.60
CA LEU A 106 19.45 11.55 -6.56
C LEU A 106 19.97 11.49 -8.01
N GLU A 107 21.03 12.21 -8.33
CA GLU A 107 21.68 12.17 -9.65
C GLU A 107 22.20 10.76 -10.00
N ILE A 108 22.78 10.04 -9.03
CA ILE A 108 23.26 8.66 -9.21
C ILE A 108 22.12 7.71 -9.62
N CYS A 109 20.94 7.83 -9.01
CA CYS A 109 19.80 6.95 -9.33
C CYS A 109 19.39 7.04 -10.81
N TYR A 110 19.43 8.23 -11.41
CA TYR A 110 19.01 8.47 -12.80
C TYR A 110 20.17 8.48 -13.81
N GLN A 111 21.40 8.27 -13.36
CA GLN A 111 22.55 8.32 -14.25
C GLN A 111 22.49 7.19 -15.29
N GLY A 112 22.52 7.58 -16.57
CA GLY A 112 22.69 6.67 -17.71
C GLY A 112 21.49 5.76 -17.99
N VAL A 113 20.30 6.07 -17.48
CA VAL A 113 19.09 5.26 -17.61
C VAL A 113 17.85 6.10 -17.91
N ASP A 114 16.79 5.44 -18.35
CA ASP A 114 15.47 6.06 -18.48
C ASP A 114 14.82 6.32 -17.10
N GLU A 115 13.74 7.10 -17.10
CA GLU A 115 13.07 7.51 -15.87
C GLU A 115 12.49 6.33 -15.08
N ASN A 116 11.97 5.30 -15.72
CA ASN A 116 11.35 4.17 -15.03
C ASN A 116 12.40 3.35 -14.27
N THR A 117 13.56 3.14 -14.91
CA THR A 117 14.71 2.51 -14.26
C THR A 117 15.22 3.38 -13.11
N GLY A 118 15.30 4.69 -13.29
CA GLY A 118 15.70 5.64 -12.25
C GLY A 118 14.75 5.65 -11.04
N ASP A 119 13.44 5.61 -11.31
CA ASP A 119 12.38 5.57 -10.29
C ASP A 119 12.48 4.28 -9.46
N ALA A 120 12.68 3.12 -10.10
CA ALA A 120 12.86 1.86 -9.39
C ALA A 120 14.12 1.86 -8.49
N ARG A 121 15.22 2.44 -8.97
CA ARG A 121 16.47 2.59 -8.20
C ARG A 121 16.28 3.50 -6.99
N LEU A 122 15.68 4.67 -7.18
CA LEU A 122 15.42 5.61 -6.11
C LEU A 122 14.42 5.05 -5.09
N ALA A 123 13.40 4.35 -5.56
CA ALA A 123 12.41 3.72 -4.70
C ALA A 123 13.04 2.69 -3.77
N PHE A 124 13.98 1.88 -4.27
CA PHE A 124 14.72 0.96 -3.43
C PHE A 124 15.55 1.67 -2.34
N VAL A 125 16.27 2.73 -2.69
CA VAL A 125 17.07 3.52 -1.73
C VAL A 125 16.18 4.12 -0.64
N LEU A 126 15.07 4.76 -1.03
CA LEU A 126 14.14 5.35 -0.06
C LEU A 126 13.44 4.29 0.80
N GLY A 127 13.04 3.17 0.20
CA GLY A 127 12.47 2.03 0.93
C GLY A 127 13.44 1.42 1.94
N HIS A 128 14.73 1.37 1.61
CA HIS A 128 15.79 0.91 2.50
C HIS A 128 15.91 1.83 3.73
N GLU A 129 16.01 3.15 3.53
CA GLU A 129 16.07 4.10 4.64
C GLU A 129 14.79 4.10 5.47
N LEU A 130 13.62 3.95 4.83
CA LEU A 130 12.36 3.82 5.54
C LEU A 130 12.31 2.56 6.40
N SER A 131 12.88 1.44 5.93
CA SER A 131 12.98 0.22 6.73
C SER A 131 13.82 0.40 8.02
N HIS A 132 14.85 1.26 7.97
CA HIS A 132 15.59 1.64 9.17
C HIS A 132 14.74 2.44 10.14
N LEU A 133 13.89 3.36 9.67
CA LEU A 133 12.95 4.08 10.54
C LEU A 133 11.94 3.13 11.20
N THR A 134 11.29 2.25 10.41
CA THR A 134 10.25 1.34 10.93
C THR A 134 10.81 0.33 11.92
N SER A 135 12.07 -0.07 11.75
CA SER A 135 12.77 -0.98 12.67
C SER A 135 13.47 -0.27 13.83
N ASN A 136 13.36 1.07 13.93
CA ASN A 136 14.06 1.90 14.92
C ASN A 136 15.59 1.63 14.93
N ASP A 137 16.19 1.53 13.74
CA ASP A 137 17.54 1.04 13.53
C ASP A 137 18.51 2.10 13.00
N PHE A 138 19.07 2.92 13.89
CA PHE A 138 19.88 4.09 13.54
C PHE A 138 21.40 3.90 13.65
N TRP A 139 21.92 2.67 13.54
CA TRP A 139 23.36 2.43 13.75
C TRP A 139 24.24 2.88 12.57
N HIS A 140 23.72 2.87 11.34
CA HIS A 140 24.42 3.41 10.15
C HIS A 140 24.87 4.85 10.35
N ARG A 141 24.01 5.65 11.01
CA ARG A 141 24.34 6.98 11.49
C ARG A 141 25.54 6.96 12.43
N LYS A 142 25.49 6.17 13.51
CA LYS A 142 26.57 6.11 14.50
C LYS A 142 27.92 5.76 13.85
N MET A 143 27.90 4.90 12.83
CA MET A 143 29.08 4.58 12.01
C MET A 143 29.54 5.74 11.14
N TYR A 144 28.62 6.36 10.39
CA TYR A 144 28.90 7.56 9.58
C TYR A 144 29.53 8.68 10.42
N LEU A 145 29.04 8.88 11.64
CA LEU A 145 29.51 9.89 12.58
C LEU A 145 30.85 9.54 13.25
N SER A 146 31.14 8.25 13.39
CA SER A 146 32.40 7.75 13.95
C SER A 146 33.54 7.74 12.92
N LEU A 147 33.22 7.54 11.64
CA LEU A 147 34.18 7.53 10.53
C LEU A 147 34.40 8.90 9.88
N SER A 148 33.55 9.89 10.19
CA SER A 148 33.77 11.29 9.80
C SER A 148 34.73 12.03 10.75
N GLY A 149 35.15 11.39 11.85
CA GLY A 149 36.28 11.82 12.69
C GLY A 149 37.59 11.15 12.21
N LYS A 150 38.70 11.89 12.23
CA LYS A 150 40.02 11.45 11.74
C LYS A 150 40.36 9.98 12.11
N ASN A 151 40.81 9.23 11.10
CA ASN A 151 41.28 7.85 11.16
C ASN A 151 42.30 7.61 12.29
N ASN A 152 41.85 7.05 13.42
CA ASN A 152 42.73 6.46 14.45
C ASN A 152 42.08 5.17 14.97
N SER A 153 42.89 4.17 15.30
CA SER A 153 42.46 2.86 15.85
C SER A 153 41.55 2.95 17.08
N ASP A 154 41.66 4.02 17.88
CA ASP A 154 40.78 4.33 19.02
C ASP A 154 39.31 4.51 18.63
N SER A 155 39.01 4.82 17.36
CA SER A 155 37.65 4.97 16.87
C SER A 155 36.95 3.62 16.70
N LEU A 156 37.66 2.54 16.39
CA LEU A 156 37.08 1.20 16.18
C LEU A 156 36.67 0.51 17.49
N GLU A 157 37.43 0.68 18.58
CA GLU A 157 37.04 0.16 19.90
C GLU A 157 35.85 0.92 20.49
N LYS A 158 35.82 2.25 20.33
CA LYS A 158 34.65 3.08 20.70
C LYS A 158 33.42 2.72 19.87
N VAL A 159 33.59 2.49 18.57
CA VAL A 159 32.54 1.98 17.67
C VAL A 159 32.04 0.61 18.13
N SER A 160 32.93 -0.33 18.46
CA SER A 160 32.53 -1.66 18.96
C SER A 160 31.72 -1.55 20.26
N ALA A 161 32.16 -0.74 21.23
CA ALA A 161 31.45 -0.56 22.50
C ALA A 161 30.07 0.13 22.33
N LEU A 162 29.99 1.13 21.44
CA LEU A 162 28.73 1.80 21.08
C LEU A 162 27.78 0.89 20.30
N ILE A 163 28.31 -0.06 19.52
CA ILE A 163 27.49 -1.01 18.75
C ILE A 163 27.00 -2.16 19.62
N SER A 164 27.84 -2.73 20.50
CA SER A 164 27.39 -3.79 21.42
C SER A 164 26.23 -3.32 22.29
N SER A 165 26.26 -2.07 22.76
CA SER A 165 25.16 -1.45 23.53
C SER A 165 23.92 -1.12 22.69
N ALA A 166 24.07 -0.70 21.42
CA ALA A 166 22.95 -0.32 20.55
C ALA A 166 22.31 -1.51 19.79
N ALA A 167 23.06 -2.58 19.55
CA ALA A 167 22.61 -3.77 18.83
C ALA A 167 22.01 -4.84 19.75
N GLY A 168 21.99 -4.62 21.08
CA GLY A 168 21.52 -5.59 22.07
C GLY A 168 22.33 -6.89 22.09
N ALA A 169 23.56 -6.86 21.56
CA ALA A 169 24.43 -8.02 21.46
C ALA A 169 25.25 -8.16 22.76
N SER A 170 25.23 -9.34 23.39
CA SER A 170 26.23 -9.67 24.41
C SER A 170 27.63 -9.57 23.80
N ALA A 171 28.64 -9.26 24.61
CA ALA A 171 30.04 -9.16 24.19
C ALA A 171 30.59 -10.45 23.52
N ASP A 172 29.81 -11.54 23.55
CA ASP A 172 30.12 -12.87 23.02
C ASP A 172 29.53 -13.13 21.60
N ASN A 173 28.62 -12.28 21.11
CA ASN A 173 28.09 -12.35 19.75
C ASN A 173 28.87 -11.42 18.82
N ASP A 174 29.31 -11.93 17.66
CA ASP A 174 29.93 -11.15 16.59
C ASP A 174 28.97 -10.04 16.13
N TRP A 175 29.09 -8.85 16.71
CA TRP A 175 28.22 -7.70 16.45
C TRP A 175 28.19 -7.34 14.96
N ARG A 176 29.25 -7.67 14.21
CA ARG A 176 29.31 -7.54 12.75
C ARG A 176 28.24 -8.36 12.06
N LYS A 177 27.92 -9.56 12.57
CA LYS A 177 26.84 -10.42 12.08
C LYS A 177 25.47 -9.80 12.34
N THR A 178 25.26 -9.16 13.50
CA THR A 178 24.00 -8.47 13.83
C THR A 178 23.79 -7.26 12.92
N VAL A 179 24.82 -6.45 12.76
CA VAL A 179 24.89 -5.32 11.82
C VAL A 179 24.59 -5.77 10.40
N ARG A 180 25.25 -6.84 9.95
CA ARG A 180 25.02 -7.44 8.63
C ARG A 180 23.57 -7.87 8.44
N ASN A 181 22.99 -8.55 9.41
CA ASN A 181 21.61 -9.01 9.31
C ASN A 181 20.59 -7.86 9.25
N LYS A 182 20.88 -6.73 9.91
CA LYS A 182 20.04 -5.53 9.89
C LYS A 182 20.03 -4.86 8.52
N GLU A 183 21.19 -4.67 7.91
CA GLU A 183 21.32 -4.17 6.53
C GLU A 183 20.63 -5.07 5.50
N LEU A 184 20.83 -6.38 5.61
CA LEU A 184 20.16 -7.33 4.72
C LEU A 184 18.64 -7.29 4.87
N ARG A 185 18.16 -7.05 6.10
CA ARG A 185 16.73 -6.88 6.36
C ARG A 185 16.22 -5.57 5.75
N ALA A 186 16.96 -4.46 5.90
CA ALA A 186 16.60 -3.19 5.29
C ALA A 186 16.58 -3.27 3.76
N ASP A 187 17.54 -3.97 3.14
CA ASP A 187 17.53 -4.26 1.70
C ASP A 187 16.30 -5.07 1.27
N GLU A 188 15.97 -6.15 1.99
CA GLU A 188 14.81 -7.00 1.68
C GLU A 188 13.49 -6.25 1.86
N THR A 189 13.33 -5.52 2.96
CA THR A 189 12.13 -4.75 3.25
C THR A 189 12.01 -3.56 2.31
N GLY A 190 13.08 -2.83 2.02
CA GLY A 190 13.09 -1.72 1.08
C GLY A 190 12.75 -2.15 -0.35
N PHE A 191 13.29 -3.28 -0.80
CA PHE A 191 12.92 -3.89 -2.08
C PHE A 191 11.42 -4.26 -2.12
N THR A 192 10.90 -4.81 -1.02
CA THR A 192 9.50 -5.20 -0.92
C THR A 192 8.57 -3.98 -0.92
N TYR A 193 8.90 -2.92 -0.19
CA TYR A 193 8.13 -1.66 -0.23
C TYR A 193 8.11 -1.06 -1.63
N ALA A 194 9.26 -0.98 -2.31
CA ALA A 194 9.31 -0.50 -3.70
C ALA A 194 8.42 -1.36 -4.63
N ALA A 195 8.42 -2.68 -4.45
CA ALA A 195 7.60 -3.57 -5.26
C ALA A 195 6.09 -3.43 -4.96
N LEU A 196 5.70 -3.33 -3.68
CA LEU A 196 4.31 -3.13 -3.27
C LEU A 196 3.77 -1.77 -3.69
N ALA A 197 4.63 -0.75 -3.69
CA ALA A 197 4.34 0.55 -4.25
C ALA A 197 4.11 0.48 -5.76
N GLY A 198 4.51 -0.60 -6.45
CA GLY A 198 4.32 -0.80 -7.89
C GLY A 198 5.47 -0.28 -8.74
N PHE A 199 6.67 -0.11 -8.16
CA PHE A 199 7.88 0.17 -8.94
C PHE A 199 8.44 -1.12 -9.55
N HIS A 200 9.03 -1.01 -10.75
CA HIS A 200 9.58 -2.14 -11.49
C HIS A 200 10.94 -2.58 -10.93
N THR A 201 10.93 -3.19 -9.75
CA THR A 201 12.15 -3.55 -9.01
C THR A 201 13.05 -4.57 -9.71
N HIS A 202 12.55 -5.30 -10.71
CA HIS A 202 13.37 -6.14 -11.57
C HIS A 202 14.41 -5.33 -12.39
N LEU A 203 14.14 -4.05 -12.68
CA LEU A 203 15.07 -3.17 -13.41
C LEU A 203 16.32 -2.86 -12.59
N ILE A 204 16.25 -2.92 -11.26
CA ILE A 204 17.38 -2.71 -10.33
C ILE A 204 18.46 -3.77 -10.58
N LEU A 205 18.03 -4.98 -10.93
CA LEU A 205 18.87 -6.16 -11.17
C LEU A 205 19.33 -6.27 -12.63
N SER A 206 18.95 -5.34 -13.52
CA SER A 206 19.36 -5.41 -14.92
C SER A 206 20.82 -4.95 -15.09
N ASP A 207 21.60 -5.70 -15.86
CA ASP A 207 23.00 -5.37 -16.17
C ASP A 207 23.07 -4.15 -17.09
N GLN A 208 23.12 -2.96 -16.48
CA GLN A 208 23.20 -1.69 -17.18
C GLN A 208 24.55 -1.06 -16.83
N HIS A 209 25.53 -1.16 -17.75
CA HIS A 209 26.94 -0.70 -17.68
C HIS A 209 28.01 -1.80 -17.49
N GLY A 210 28.23 -2.64 -18.51
CA GLY A 210 29.43 -3.48 -18.59
C GLY A 210 29.47 -4.64 -17.58
N GLY A 211 28.30 -5.15 -17.17
CA GLY A 211 28.18 -6.33 -16.29
C GLY A 211 28.26 -6.03 -14.79
N LYS A 212 27.93 -4.80 -14.36
CA LYS A 212 27.76 -4.45 -12.95
C LYS A 212 26.36 -3.84 -12.75
N ASP A 213 25.53 -4.51 -11.95
CA ASP A 213 24.20 -4.03 -11.57
C ASP A 213 24.23 -2.70 -10.77
N PHE A 214 23.07 -2.04 -10.63
CA PHE A 214 22.93 -0.78 -9.90
C PHE A 214 23.41 -0.89 -8.44
N LEU A 215 23.21 -2.03 -7.78
CA LEU A 215 23.56 -2.21 -6.37
C LEU A 215 25.09 -2.16 -6.21
N ASN A 216 25.83 -2.75 -7.13
CA ASN A 216 27.28 -2.66 -7.17
C ASN A 216 27.74 -1.21 -7.34
N HIS A 217 27.12 -0.48 -8.27
CA HIS A 217 27.43 0.93 -8.51
C HIS A 217 27.11 1.78 -7.26
N TRP A 218 25.91 1.65 -6.71
CA TRP A 218 25.45 2.36 -5.52
C TRP A 218 26.38 2.10 -4.32
N VAL A 219 26.68 0.84 -4.01
CA VAL A 219 27.56 0.49 -2.87
C VAL A 219 28.99 0.98 -3.09
N THR A 220 29.47 1.00 -4.33
CA THR A 220 30.80 1.52 -4.66
C THR A 220 30.90 3.03 -4.44
N GLN A 221 29.91 3.80 -4.89
CA GLN A 221 29.90 5.27 -4.75
C GLN A 221 29.63 5.74 -3.31
N THR A 222 28.83 4.98 -2.56
CA THR A 222 28.36 5.40 -1.23
C THR A 222 29.29 5.01 -0.08
N ARG A 223 30.31 4.17 -0.33
CA ARG A 223 31.28 3.73 0.70
C ARG A 223 32.07 4.90 1.29
N THR A 224 32.04 5.02 2.62
CA THR A 224 33.03 5.77 3.39
C THR A 224 34.34 4.98 3.42
N SER A 225 35.45 5.59 3.01
CA SER A 225 36.79 4.99 3.04
C SER A 225 37.16 4.55 4.46
N GLY A 226 36.96 3.26 4.77
CA GLY A 226 37.32 2.65 6.05
C GLY A 226 36.26 1.69 6.59
N GLY A 227 36.45 0.38 6.37
CA GLY A 227 35.85 -0.67 7.21
C GLY A 227 35.32 -1.89 6.48
N ASP A 228 35.93 -3.06 6.77
CA ASP A 228 35.52 -4.45 6.51
C ASP A 228 34.14 -4.86 7.10
N LEU A 229 33.27 -3.89 7.39
CA LEU A 229 32.02 -4.08 8.12
C LEU A 229 30.80 -4.18 7.20
N HIS A 230 30.97 -3.84 5.93
CA HIS A 230 29.98 -4.03 4.87
C HIS A 230 30.43 -5.17 3.95
N PHE A 231 29.48 -5.89 3.35
CA PHE A 231 29.75 -6.73 2.19
C PHE A 231 30.62 -5.96 1.18
N SER A 232 31.52 -6.65 0.47
CA SER A 232 32.04 -6.06 -0.76
C SER A 232 30.86 -5.75 -1.70
N PRO A 233 30.96 -4.72 -2.56
CA PRO A 233 29.91 -4.40 -3.52
C PRO A 233 29.43 -5.64 -4.30
N THR A 234 30.37 -6.51 -4.70
CA THR A 234 30.11 -7.77 -5.39
C THR A 234 29.37 -8.79 -4.52
N GLU A 235 29.75 -8.97 -3.24
CA GLU A 235 29.04 -9.91 -2.36
C GLU A 235 27.63 -9.42 -2.02
N ARG A 236 27.43 -8.12 -1.82
CA ARG A 236 26.09 -7.54 -1.59
C ARG A 236 25.24 -7.71 -2.84
N SER A 237 25.74 -7.34 -4.02
CA SER A 237 25.06 -7.58 -5.30
C SER A 237 24.66 -9.03 -5.48
N ASN A 238 25.59 -9.97 -5.37
CA ASN A 238 25.31 -11.39 -5.60
C ASN A 238 24.30 -11.96 -4.59
N PHE A 239 24.39 -11.53 -3.33
CA PHE A 239 23.43 -11.91 -2.30
C PHE A 239 22.04 -11.34 -2.58
N LEU A 240 21.98 -10.05 -2.91
CA LEU A 240 20.73 -9.35 -3.22
C LEU A 240 20.10 -9.88 -4.51
N HIS A 241 20.86 -10.21 -5.55
CA HIS A 241 20.37 -10.88 -6.76
C HIS A 241 19.61 -12.18 -6.44
N ASN A 242 20.25 -13.07 -5.67
CA ASN A 242 19.64 -14.36 -5.30
C ASN A 242 18.42 -14.16 -4.40
N ARG A 243 18.49 -13.22 -3.45
CA ARG A 243 17.41 -12.98 -2.49
C ARG A 243 16.22 -12.25 -3.11
N PHE A 244 16.48 -11.23 -3.93
CA PHE A 244 15.46 -10.49 -4.66
C PHE A 244 14.77 -11.37 -5.69
N SER A 245 15.47 -12.28 -6.37
CA SER A 245 14.82 -13.28 -7.23
C SER A 245 13.78 -14.12 -6.45
N ALA A 246 14.10 -14.51 -5.22
CA ALA A 246 13.16 -15.23 -4.34
C ALA A 246 12.03 -14.34 -3.79
N ILE A 247 12.22 -13.02 -3.71
CA ILE A 247 11.18 -12.06 -3.29
C ILE A 247 10.27 -11.70 -4.46
N ILE A 248 10.81 -11.46 -5.66
CA ILE A 248 10.05 -11.18 -6.89
C ILE A 248 9.01 -12.28 -7.13
N SER A 249 9.39 -13.56 -7.03
CA SER A 249 8.44 -14.68 -7.17
C SER A 249 7.31 -14.65 -6.13
N LYS A 250 7.57 -14.17 -4.92
CA LYS A 250 6.53 -14.00 -3.88
C LYS A 250 5.66 -12.77 -4.15
N VAL A 251 6.25 -11.65 -4.55
CA VAL A 251 5.51 -10.45 -4.98
C VAL A 251 4.55 -10.79 -6.10
N GLU A 252 4.95 -11.65 -7.04
CA GLU A 252 4.05 -12.10 -8.11
C GLU A 252 2.83 -12.88 -7.58
N TYR A 253 2.93 -13.56 -6.42
CA TYR A 253 1.74 -14.12 -5.76
C TYR A 253 0.83 -13.03 -5.22
N PHE A 254 1.37 -11.97 -4.63
CA PHE A 254 0.57 -10.83 -4.21
C PHE A 254 -0.16 -10.20 -5.40
N MET A 255 0.57 -9.91 -6.49
CA MET A 255 0.00 -9.33 -7.71
C MET A 255 -1.02 -10.26 -8.36
N SER A 256 -0.77 -11.57 -8.41
CA SER A 256 -1.76 -12.56 -8.84
C SER A 256 -3.03 -12.52 -7.99
N GLY A 257 -2.90 -12.38 -6.68
CA GLY A 257 -4.03 -12.19 -5.77
C GLY A 257 -4.82 -10.91 -6.06
N VAL A 258 -4.14 -9.79 -6.34
CA VAL A 258 -4.78 -8.51 -6.74
C VAL A 258 -5.56 -8.69 -8.03
N ARG A 259 -4.94 -9.28 -9.07
CA ARG A 259 -5.57 -9.51 -10.38
C ARG A 259 -6.77 -10.46 -10.27
N LEU A 260 -6.66 -11.55 -9.49
CA LEU A 260 -7.77 -12.46 -9.22
C LEU A 260 -8.93 -11.74 -8.50
N ALA A 261 -8.63 -10.94 -7.48
CA ALA A 261 -9.65 -10.19 -6.76
C ALA A 261 -10.32 -9.13 -7.65
N HIS A 262 -9.55 -8.46 -8.51
CA HIS A 262 -10.06 -7.52 -9.52
C HIS A 262 -11.09 -8.19 -10.44
N PHE A 263 -10.76 -9.36 -10.98
CA PHE A 263 -11.68 -10.13 -11.83
C PHE A 263 -12.73 -10.95 -11.06
N GLY A 264 -12.93 -10.68 -9.76
CA GLY A 264 -13.98 -11.30 -8.96
C GLY A 264 -13.71 -12.74 -8.48
N GLN A 265 -12.51 -13.29 -8.71
CA GLN A 265 -12.09 -14.61 -8.23
C GLN A 265 -11.60 -14.56 -6.78
N TYR A 266 -12.49 -14.14 -5.89
CA TYR A 266 -12.20 -13.91 -4.48
C TYR A 266 -11.83 -15.20 -3.73
N GLU A 267 -12.43 -16.34 -4.09
CA GLU A 267 -12.10 -17.64 -3.50
C GLU A 267 -10.65 -18.04 -3.75
N ASP A 268 -10.11 -17.74 -4.93
CA ASP A 268 -8.74 -18.09 -5.28
C ASP A 268 -7.76 -17.02 -4.75
N ALA A 269 -8.09 -15.74 -4.91
CA ALA A 269 -7.28 -14.62 -4.44
C ALA A 269 -6.90 -14.72 -2.94
N ILE A 270 -7.81 -15.23 -2.09
CA ILE A 270 -7.55 -15.37 -0.66
C ILE A 270 -6.35 -16.30 -0.37
N HIS A 271 -6.08 -17.28 -1.23
CA HIS A 271 -5.00 -18.24 -1.05
C HIS A 271 -3.65 -17.60 -1.38
N PHE A 272 -3.60 -16.82 -2.47
CA PHE A 272 -2.44 -16.04 -2.86
C PHE A 272 -2.04 -15.01 -1.78
N PHE A 273 -3.01 -14.24 -1.27
CA PHE A 273 -2.71 -13.28 -0.21
C PHE A 273 -2.26 -13.95 1.09
N LYS A 274 -2.82 -15.11 1.46
CA LYS A 274 -2.35 -15.86 2.64
C LYS A 274 -0.93 -16.36 2.48
N GLU A 275 -0.57 -16.85 1.29
CA GLU A 275 0.77 -17.34 1.01
C GLU A 275 1.78 -16.19 1.07
N PHE A 276 1.46 -15.05 0.45
CA PHE A 276 2.32 -13.87 0.52
C PHE A 276 2.47 -13.33 1.94
N ARG A 277 1.38 -13.28 2.72
CA ARG A 277 1.41 -12.83 4.12
C ARG A 277 2.40 -13.62 4.98
N ASN A 278 2.59 -14.91 4.70
CA ASN A 278 3.55 -15.74 5.44
C ASN A 278 5.00 -15.28 5.21
N ALA A 279 5.27 -14.64 4.07
CA ALA A 279 6.55 -14.03 3.77
C ALA A 279 6.62 -12.55 4.19
N PHE A 280 5.54 -11.80 3.99
CA PHE A 280 5.50 -10.36 4.28
C PHE A 280 4.10 -9.95 4.80
N PRO A 281 3.91 -9.80 6.13
CA PRO A 281 2.61 -9.55 6.73
C PRO A 281 2.23 -8.05 6.74
N ALA A 282 2.35 -7.37 5.61
CA ALA A 282 2.10 -5.93 5.51
C ALA A 282 0.62 -5.54 5.49
N HIS A 283 0.37 -4.24 5.70
CA HIS A 283 -0.97 -3.72 5.88
C HIS A 283 -1.83 -3.80 4.61
N GLU A 284 -1.25 -3.71 3.41
CA GLU A 284 -1.94 -3.92 2.12
C GLU A 284 -2.43 -5.35 2.00
N VAL A 285 -1.61 -6.31 2.43
CA VAL A 285 -1.97 -7.73 2.41
C VAL A 285 -3.13 -7.99 3.34
N LEU A 286 -3.11 -7.38 4.53
CA LEU A 286 -4.20 -7.43 5.49
C LEU A 286 -5.46 -6.73 4.94
N ASN A 287 -5.31 -5.57 4.32
CA ASN A 287 -6.39 -4.84 3.67
C ASN A 287 -7.06 -5.69 2.58
N ASN A 288 -6.26 -6.30 1.71
CA ASN A 288 -6.75 -7.11 0.59
C ASN A 288 -7.37 -8.43 1.08
N LEU A 289 -6.82 -9.08 2.11
CA LEU A 289 -7.48 -10.21 2.78
C LEU A 289 -8.82 -9.80 3.39
N GLY A 290 -8.88 -8.62 3.98
CA GLY A 290 -10.08 -8.00 4.51
C GLY A 290 -11.15 -7.80 3.43
N TYR A 291 -10.75 -7.13 2.35
CA TYR A 291 -11.56 -6.85 1.17
C TYR A 291 -12.11 -8.13 0.52
N VAL A 292 -11.27 -9.12 0.26
CA VAL A 292 -11.71 -10.41 -0.32
C VAL A 292 -12.72 -11.10 0.58
N ASN A 293 -12.54 -11.08 1.92
CA ASN A 293 -13.54 -11.65 2.82
C ASN A 293 -14.84 -10.82 2.82
N LEU A 294 -14.77 -9.50 2.69
CA LEU A 294 -15.96 -8.66 2.55
C LEU A 294 -16.75 -9.03 1.27
N GLN A 295 -16.07 -9.23 0.15
CA GLN A 295 -16.72 -9.63 -1.11
C GLN A 295 -17.27 -11.07 -1.06
N LEU A 296 -16.55 -12.01 -0.45
CA LEU A 296 -17.07 -13.36 -0.19
C LEU A 296 -18.32 -13.32 0.72
N ALA A 297 -18.35 -12.42 1.70
CA ALA A 297 -19.55 -12.22 2.50
C ALA A 297 -20.73 -11.74 1.63
N ARG A 298 -20.51 -10.72 0.79
CA ARG A 298 -21.52 -10.20 -0.15
C ARG A 298 -22.03 -11.29 -1.08
N LYS A 299 -21.16 -12.17 -1.61
CA LYS A 299 -21.54 -13.34 -2.44
C LYS A 299 -22.59 -14.22 -1.76
N HIS A 300 -22.49 -14.40 -0.45
CA HIS A 300 -23.43 -15.20 0.34
C HIS A 300 -24.66 -14.43 0.83
N MET A 301 -24.67 -13.09 0.79
CA MET A 301 -25.82 -12.28 1.22
C MET A 301 -27.00 -12.37 0.24
N PRO A 302 -28.25 -12.23 0.73
CA PRO A 302 -29.39 -11.99 -0.14
C PRO A 302 -29.25 -10.64 -0.87
N ALA A 303 -29.84 -10.54 -2.06
CA ALA A 303 -29.75 -9.34 -2.90
C ALA A 303 -30.24 -8.06 -2.19
N THR A 304 -31.25 -8.19 -1.32
CA THR A 304 -31.81 -7.09 -0.53
C THR A 304 -30.81 -6.47 0.44
N LEU A 305 -29.89 -7.27 1.01
CA LEU A 305 -28.81 -6.76 1.87
C LEU A 305 -27.62 -6.32 1.05
N ARG A 306 -27.20 -7.13 0.07
CA ARG A 306 -26.01 -6.86 -0.77
C ARG A 306 -26.07 -5.51 -1.47
N TYR A 307 -27.24 -5.16 -2.01
CA TYR A 307 -27.47 -3.95 -2.78
C TYR A 307 -28.37 -2.94 -2.05
N ARG A 308 -28.51 -3.04 -0.72
CA ARG A 308 -29.33 -2.09 0.04
C ARG A 308 -28.85 -0.65 -0.20
N TYR A 309 -27.54 -0.46 -0.17
CA TYR A 309 -26.81 0.76 -0.49
C TYR A 309 -25.72 0.43 -1.52
N TRP A 310 -25.31 1.45 -2.27
CA TRP A 310 -24.10 1.39 -3.09
C TRP A 310 -22.94 1.84 -2.21
N LEU A 311 -22.11 0.90 -1.77
CA LEU A 311 -21.04 1.17 -0.80
C LEU A 311 -19.73 1.41 -1.55
N PRO A 312 -19.03 2.54 -1.35
CA PRO A 312 -17.75 2.79 -2.00
C PRO A 312 -16.68 1.85 -1.43
N THR A 313 -16.54 0.67 -2.02
CA THR A 313 -15.38 -0.21 -1.80
C THR A 313 -14.48 -0.13 -3.04
N LEU A 314 -13.16 -0.04 -2.86
CA LEU A 314 -12.24 0.38 -3.93
C LEU A 314 -12.07 -0.59 -5.12
N MET A 315 -12.82 -1.71 -5.20
CA MET A 315 -12.78 -2.60 -6.37
C MET A 315 -14.18 -3.17 -6.71
N GLU A 316 -15.20 -2.31 -6.81
CA GLU A 316 -16.57 -2.73 -7.13
C GLU A 316 -16.81 -3.08 -8.62
N SER A 317 -15.82 -2.96 -9.50
CA SER A 317 -15.93 -3.28 -10.94
C SER A 317 -15.91 -4.78 -11.26
N ALA A 318 -15.78 -5.65 -10.26
CA ALA A 318 -15.91 -7.08 -10.46
C ALA A 318 -17.28 -7.41 -11.09
N PRO A 319 -17.32 -8.35 -12.07
CA PRO A 319 -18.57 -8.73 -12.71
C PRO A 319 -19.61 -9.10 -11.65
N PRO A 320 -20.89 -8.69 -11.82
CA PRO A 320 -21.91 -8.96 -10.83
C PRO A 320 -21.92 -10.45 -10.53
N PHE A 321 -21.94 -10.83 -9.24
CA PHE A 321 -22.00 -12.24 -8.85
C PHE A 321 -23.11 -12.94 -9.64
N VAL A 322 -22.73 -13.78 -10.62
CA VAL A 322 -23.66 -14.58 -11.43
C VAL A 322 -24.12 -15.78 -10.61
N THR A 323 -24.66 -15.52 -9.43
CA THR A 323 -25.38 -16.53 -8.65
C THR A 323 -26.85 -16.19 -8.71
N ARG A 324 -27.62 -17.04 -9.40
CA ARG A 324 -29.09 -17.09 -9.32
C ARG A 324 -29.47 -17.55 -7.90
N ASN A 325 -29.33 -16.68 -6.92
CA ASN A 325 -29.91 -16.93 -5.61
C ASN A 325 -31.41 -16.66 -5.70
N ARG A 326 -32.20 -17.74 -5.79
CA ARG A 326 -33.63 -17.74 -5.45
C ARG A 326 -33.74 -17.37 -3.96
N SER A 327 -33.77 -16.08 -3.65
CA SER A 327 -34.02 -15.61 -2.29
C SER A 327 -35.53 -15.55 -2.09
N VAL A 328 -36.09 -16.66 -1.60
CA VAL A 328 -37.32 -16.64 -0.82
C VAL A 328 -36.87 -16.35 0.62
N GLY A 329 -37.31 -15.22 1.18
CA GLY A 329 -37.09 -14.86 2.58
C GLY A 329 -36.22 -13.61 2.78
N GLY A 330 -36.87 -12.50 3.15
CA GLY A 330 -36.22 -11.50 3.97
C GLY A 330 -36.05 -12.09 5.37
N GLY A 331 -34.82 -12.12 5.89
CA GLY A 331 -34.59 -12.61 7.24
C GLY A 331 -33.16 -13.07 7.46
N SER A 332 -32.42 -12.31 8.28
CA SER A 332 -31.13 -12.68 8.87
C SER A 332 -29.94 -12.81 7.92
N MET A 333 -28.77 -12.40 8.40
CA MET A 333 -27.51 -12.57 7.69
C MET A 333 -27.09 -14.05 7.71
N PRO A 334 -26.82 -14.69 6.55
CA PRO A 334 -26.40 -16.09 6.51
C PRO A 334 -25.10 -16.33 7.31
N LEU A 335 -24.99 -17.48 7.96
CA LEU A 335 -23.82 -17.83 8.79
C LEU A 335 -22.49 -17.74 8.03
N ASN A 336 -22.47 -18.14 6.75
CA ASN A 336 -21.28 -18.03 5.91
C ASN A 336 -20.92 -16.55 5.66
N ALA A 337 -21.91 -15.71 5.36
CA ALA A 337 -21.69 -14.27 5.21
C ALA A 337 -21.16 -13.64 6.51
N GLN A 338 -21.76 -13.98 7.65
CA GLN A 338 -21.33 -13.50 8.96
C GLN A 338 -19.90 -13.94 9.31
N ARG A 339 -19.54 -15.19 9.01
CA ARG A 339 -18.18 -15.71 9.20
C ARG A 339 -17.16 -14.93 8.37
N HIS A 340 -17.49 -14.63 7.12
CA HIS A 340 -16.62 -13.85 6.25
C HIS A 340 -16.52 -12.39 6.70
N LEU A 341 -17.61 -11.73 7.11
CA LEU A 341 -17.54 -10.38 7.68
C LEU A 341 -16.69 -10.32 8.96
N LYS A 342 -16.82 -11.29 9.88
CA LYS A 342 -15.98 -11.34 11.08
C LYS A 342 -14.49 -11.47 10.73
N ARG A 343 -14.16 -12.23 9.67
CA ARG A 343 -12.79 -12.31 9.15
C ARG A 343 -12.35 -11.00 8.48
N ALA A 344 -13.24 -10.36 7.72
CA ALA A 344 -12.99 -9.06 7.12
C ALA A 344 -12.64 -8.03 8.18
N VAL A 345 -13.49 -7.85 9.21
CA VAL A 345 -13.24 -6.96 10.35
C VAL A 345 -11.89 -7.27 11.00
N LYS A 346 -11.58 -8.54 11.27
CA LYS A 346 -10.30 -8.92 11.90
C LYS A 346 -9.09 -8.47 11.09
N TYR A 347 -9.11 -8.62 9.76
CA TYR A 347 -7.99 -8.23 8.92
C TYR A 347 -7.93 -6.71 8.68
N LEU A 348 -9.08 -6.09 8.45
CA LEU A 348 -9.18 -4.65 8.19
C LEU A 348 -8.85 -3.81 9.41
N GLN A 349 -9.24 -4.26 10.61
CA GLN A 349 -8.83 -3.61 11.86
C GLN A 349 -7.30 -3.64 11.99
N LYS A 350 -6.68 -4.82 11.80
CA LYS A 350 -5.22 -4.92 11.85
C LYS A 350 -4.54 -4.02 10.82
N ALA A 351 -5.08 -3.94 9.60
CA ALA A 351 -4.56 -3.07 8.56
C ALA A 351 -4.66 -1.57 8.95
N ALA A 352 -5.80 -1.15 9.49
CA ALA A 352 -6.02 0.22 9.95
C ALA A 352 -5.18 0.60 11.17
N ASP A 353 -4.89 -0.38 12.04
CA ASP A 353 -4.04 -0.21 13.22
C ASP A 353 -2.54 -0.15 12.85
N SER A 354 -2.12 -0.90 11.82
CA SER A 354 -0.71 -0.92 11.36
C SER A 354 -0.32 0.28 10.51
N HIS A 355 -1.29 0.99 9.93
CA HIS A 355 -1.05 2.19 9.13
C HIS A 355 -2.11 3.25 9.45
N THR A 356 -1.71 4.21 10.27
CA THR A 356 -2.58 5.22 10.88
C THR A 356 -3.19 6.17 9.86
N THR A 357 -2.56 6.33 8.69
CA THR A 357 -3.03 7.24 7.63
C THR A 357 -3.76 6.53 6.49
N HIS A 358 -3.89 5.20 6.51
CA HIS A 358 -4.49 4.45 5.38
C HIS A 358 -6.02 4.54 5.39
N VAL A 359 -6.57 5.41 4.53
CA VAL A 359 -8.03 5.70 4.41
C VAL A 359 -8.80 4.49 3.90
N THR A 360 -8.26 3.79 2.92
CA THR A 360 -8.84 2.60 2.29
C THR A 360 -9.25 1.51 3.28
N SER A 361 -8.37 1.18 4.22
CA SER A 361 -8.66 0.15 5.23
C SER A 361 -9.80 0.58 6.14
N ARG A 362 -9.90 1.87 6.46
CA ARG A 362 -10.99 2.44 7.26
C ARG A 362 -12.32 2.43 6.51
N LEU A 363 -12.33 2.73 5.21
CA LEU A 363 -13.53 2.62 4.36
C LEU A 363 -14.05 1.18 4.29
N ASN A 364 -13.15 0.24 4.01
CA ASN A 364 -13.50 -1.19 3.96
C ASN A 364 -13.96 -1.70 5.35
N LEU A 365 -13.32 -1.27 6.44
CA LEU A 365 -13.68 -1.64 7.81
C LEU A 365 -15.06 -1.09 8.19
N THR A 366 -15.32 0.18 7.89
CA THR A 366 -16.61 0.83 8.08
C THR A 366 -17.71 0.09 7.31
N THR A 367 -17.43 -0.31 6.07
CA THR A 367 -18.36 -1.10 5.25
C THR A 367 -18.68 -2.44 5.90
N ALA A 368 -17.67 -3.13 6.44
CA ALA A 368 -17.88 -4.38 7.16
C ALA A 368 -18.72 -4.18 8.44
N TYR A 369 -18.51 -3.08 9.18
CA TYR A 369 -19.33 -2.73 10.34
C TYR A 369 -20.76 -2.37 9.98
N LEU A 370 -20.99 -1.65 8.87
CA LEU A 370 -22.33 -1.36 8.36
C LEU A 370 -23.11 -2.63 8.07
N TYR A 371 -22.50 -3.61 7.39
CA TYR A 371 -23.16 -4.89 7.14
C TYR A 371 -23.44 -5.69 8.42
N LEU A 372 -22.62 -5.52 9.46
CA LEU A 372 -22.83 -6.11 10.77
C LEU A 372 -23.79 -5.29 11.66
N GLU A 373 -24.29 -4.16 11.17
CA GLU A 373 -25.12 -3.19 11.91
C GLU A 373 -24.43 -2.67 13.19
N ASP A 374 -23.09 -2.68 13.24
CA ASP A 374 -22.29 -2.12 14.33
C ASP A 374 -22.01 -0.63 14.09
N TYR A 375 -23.07 0.17 14.11
CA TYR A 375 -23.04 1.59 13.74
C TYR A 375 -22.12 2.44 14.60
N HIS A 376 -21.93 2.09 15.88
CA HIS A 376 -21.01 2.80 16.77
C HIS A 376 -19.56 2.66 16.31
N LYS A 377 -19.12 1.44 15.97
CA LYS A 377 -17.78 1.23 15.42
C LYS A 377 -17.64 1.81 14.02
N ALA A 378 -18.66 1.65 13.18
CA ALA A 378 -18.67 2.27 11.86
C ALA A 378 -18.49 3.80 11.93
N ARG A 379 -19.16 4.46 12.89
CA ARG A 379 -19.02 5.91 13.11
C ARG A 379 -17.62 6.29 13.59
N ALA A 380 -17.06 5.56 14.56
CA ALA A 380 -15.71 5.84 15.02
C ALA A 380 -14.70 5.75 13.86
N THR A 381 -14.74 4.65 13.11
CA THR A 381 -13.81 4.40 12.00
C THR A 381 -13.97 5.40 10.84
N ILE A 382 -15.20 5.79 10.47
CA ILE A 382 -15.40 6.74 9.35
C ILE A 382 -15.02 8.17 9.71
N GLU A 383 -15.15 8.56 10.99
CA GLU A 383 -14.69 9.88 11.44
C GLU A 383 -13.16 9.98 11.45
N GLU A 384 -12.44 8.89 11.77
CA GLU A 384 -10.99 8.82 11.55
C GLU A 384 -10.64 9.00 10.07
N ALA A 385 -11.33 8.29 9.17
CA ALA A 385 -11.11 8.43 7.73
C ALA A 385 -11.39 9.86 7.23
N ARG A 386 -12.38 10.55 7.81
CA ARG A 386 -12.69 11.96 7.49
C ARG A 386 -11.61 12.92 7.95
N ILE A 387 -10.95 12.66 9.07
CA ILE A 387 -9.82 13.49 9.52
C ILE A 387 -8.66 13.36 8.52
N LEU A 388 -8.41 12.14 8.03
CA LEU A 388 -7.33 11.84 7.08
C LEU A 388 -7.61 12.36 5.67
N ALA A 389 -8.86 12.24 5.20
CA ALA A 389 -9.27 12.65 3.85
C ALA A 389 -10.58 13.48 3.91
N PRO A 390 -10.53 14.73 4.39
CA PRO A 390 -11.71 15.55 4.63
C PRO A 390 -12.50 15.91 3.36
N ASN A 391 -11.82 15.90 2.21
CA ASN A 391 -12.42 16.22 0.90
C ASN A 391 -12.80 14.96 0.10
N SER A 392 -12.65 13.75 0.66
CA SER A 392 -13.01 12.53 -0.05
C SER A 392 -14.54 12.38 -0.14
N GLN A 393 -15.05 12.32 -1.37
CA GLN A 393 -16.46 12.04 -1.64
C GLN A 393 -16.86 10.65 -1.13
N GLN A 394 -16.01 9.63 -1.31
CA GLN A 394 -16.26 8.27 -0.84
C GLN A 394 -16.40 8.22 0.69
N VAL A 395 -15.55 8.94 1.43
CA VAL A 395 -15.65 9.07 2.89
C VAL A 395 -16.95 9.75 3.28
N SER A 396 -17.30 10.84 2.61
CA SER A 396 -18.52 11.62 2.89
C SER A 396 -19.79 10.80 2.61
N GLU A 397 -19.82 10.07 1.50
CA GLU A 397 -20.92 9.20 1.12
C GLU A 397 -21.11 8.07 2.14
N LEU A 398 -20.04 7.33 2.46
CA LEU A 398 -20.12 6.24 3.43
C LEU A 398 -20.51 6.74 4.82
N ARG A 399 -20.00 7.92 5.22
CA ARG A 399 -20.39 8.60 6.46
C ARG A 399 -21.88 8.92 6.50
N ALA A 400 -22.48 9.40 5.40
CA ALA A 400 -23.90 9.68 5.36
C ALA A 400 -24.74 8.41 5.65
N LEU A 401 -24.32 7.27 5.08
CA LEU A 401 -24.97 5.97 5.33
C LEU A 401 -24.81 5.51 6.78
N VAL A 402 -23.63 5.71 7.38
CA VAL A 402 -23.40 5.44 8.82
C VAL A 402 -24.28 6.30 9.70
N LEU A 403 -24.36 7.60 9.42
CA LEU A 403 -25.19 8.53 10.19
C LEU A 403 -26.66 8.16 10.10
N TYR A 404 -27.15 7.83 8.91
CA TYR A 404 -28.54 7.39 8.71
C TYR A 404 -28.86 6.09 9.46
N GLY A 405 -27.92 5.15 9.51
CA GLY A 405 -28.08 3.89 10.22
C GLY A 405 -27.94 4.00 11.74
N GLN A 406 -27.33 5.06 12.25
CA GLN A 406 -27.09 5.24 13.68
C GLN A 406 -28.38 5.60 14.44
N GLU A 407 -28.47 5.11 15.69
CA GLU A 407 -29.37 5.52 16.78
C GLU A 407 -30.80 5.87 16.38
N LYS A 408 -31.73 4.94 16.65
CA LYS A 408 -33.17 5.12 16.40
C LYS A 408 -33.80 6.35 17.09
N GLU A 409 -33.14 6.88 18.10
CA GLU A 409 -33.65 7.98 18.94
C GLU A 409 -33.32 9.37 18.38
N ILE A 410 -32.27 9.51 17.57
CA ILE A 410 -31.86 10.78 16.98
C ILE A 410 -32.00 10.69 15.47
N ASP A 411 -32.90 11.50 14.91
CA ASP A 411 -33.10 11.52 13.46
C ASP A 411 -31.94 12.23 12.73
N MET A 412 -30.97 11.45 12.27
CA MET A 412 -29.83 11.92 11.48
C MET A 412 -30.12 12.02 9.98
N TRP A 413 -31.33 11.71 9.53
CA TRP A 413 -31.72 11.75 8.11
C TRP A 413 -31.51 13.11 7.43
N PRO A 414 -31.84 14.27 8.05
CA PRO A 414 -31.59 15.57 7.41
C PRO A 414 -30.10 15.80 7.12
N ILE A 415 -29.23 15.29 7.99
CA ILE A 415 -27.79 15.43 7.82
C ILE A 415 -27.28 14.48 6.74
N ALA A 416 -27.71 13.21 6.77
CA ALA A 416 -27.31 12.21 5.78
C ALA A 416 -27.72 12.59 4.35
N THR A 417 -28.97 13.01 4.16
CA THR A 417 -29.48 13.41 2.83
C THR A 417 -28.80 14.67 2.31
N ARG A 418 -28.51 15.67 3.16
CA ARG A 418 -27.73 16.85 2.77
C ARG A 418 -26.33 16.46 2.28
N ILE A 419 -25.61 15.62 3.04
CA ILE A 419 -24.27 15.18 2.64
C ILE A 419 -24.30 14.48 1.28
N LEU A 420 -25.25 13.57 1.06
CA LEU A 420 -25.36 12.88 -0.23
C LEU A 420 -25.77 13.81 -1.37
N ALA A 421 -26.62 14.81 -1.11
CA ALA A 421 -27.05 15.78 -2.12
C ALA A 421 -25.92 16.71 -2.59
N ASP A 422 -24.90 16.92 -1.75
CA ASP A 422 -23.71 17.70 -2.09
C ASP A 422 -22.68 16.92 -2.93
N ILE A 423 -22.90 15.61 -3.17
CA ILE A 423 -22.01 14.74 -3.93
C ILE A 423 -22.63 14.44 -5.31
N ASP A 424 -21.94 14.87 -6.37
CA ASP A 424 -22.34 14.57 -7.75
C ASP A 424 -21.76 13.21 -8.20
N SER A 425 -22.39 12.12 -7.77
CA SER A 425 -22.01 10.76 -8.19
C SER A 425 -23.22 9.83 -8.35
N ALA A 426 -23.07 8.81 -9.19
CA ALA A 426 -24.09 7.77 -9.39
C ALA A 426 -24.41 7.00 -8.09
N SER A 427 -23.39 6.72 -7.29
CA SER A 427 -23.55 6.06 -5.99
C SER A 427 -24.34 6.93 -5.00
N ALA A 428 -24.07 8.23 -4.96
CA ALA A 428 -24.79 9.16 -4.08
C ALA A 428 -26.27 9.29 -4.48
N LEU A 429 -26.56 9.37 -5.79
CA LEU A 429 -27.93 9.38 -6.32
C LEU A 429 -28.69 8.08 -6.00
N TYR A 430 -28.03 6.92 -6.17
CA TYR A 430 -28.58 5.63 -5.78
C TYR A 430 -28.93 5.61 -4.29
N ASN A 431 -27.99 6.04 -3.45
CA ASN A 431 -28.16 6.05 -2.00
C ASN A 431 -29.26 7.03 -1.58
N LEU A 432 -29.32 8.25 -2.13
CA LEU A 432 -30.43 9.19 -1.89
C LEU A 432 -31.79 8.58 -2.20
N ALA A 433 -31.92 7.97 -3.39
CA ALA A 433 -33.17 7.32 -3.78
C ALA A 433 -33.58 6.25 -2.75
N ARG A 434 -32.62 5.41 -2.31
CA ARG A 434 -32.85 4.39 -1.28
C ARG A 434 -33.27 4.97 0.07
N LEU A 435 -32.61 6.02 0.55
CA LEU A 435 -32.99 6.67 1.82
C LEU A 435 -34.41 7.26 1.76
N HIS A 436 -34.81 7.84 0.64
CA HIS A 436 -36.17 8.35 0.46
C HIS A 436 -37.22 7.23 0.39
N GLU A 437 -36.94 6.11 -0.28
CA GLU A 437 -37.83 4.94 -0.30
C GLU A 437 -38.03 4.34 1.09
N GLU A 438 -36.96 4.22 1.88
CA GLU A 438 -37.02 3.66 3.23
C GLU A 438 -37.89 4.52 4.20
N ARG A 439 -38.16 5.79 3.84
CA ARG A 439 -39.09 6.69 4.55
C ARG A 439 -40.43 6.90 3.84
N SER A 440 -40.74 6.12 2.81
CA SER A 440 -41.98 6.24 2.04
C SER A 440 -42.16 7.61 1.35
N HIS A 441 -41.04 8.27 1.00
CA HIS A 441 -41.04 9.48 0.17
C HIS A 441 -40.92 9.11 -1.31
N ASP A 442 -41.89 8.36 -1.82
CA ASP A 442 -41.80 7.65 -3.11
C ASP A 442 -41.61 8.60 -4.31
N GLU A 443 -42.25 9.78 -4.33
CA GLU A 443 -42.08 10.76 -5.40
C GLU A 443 -40.65 11.31 -5.47
N THR A 444 -40.06 11.61 -4.30
CA THR A 444 -38.67 12.11 -4.23
C THR A 444 -37.68 11.00 -4.55
N ALA A 445 -37.94 9.77 -4.11
CA ALA A 445 -37.14 8.62 -4.50
C ALA A 445 -37.17 8.41 -6.03
N GLN A 446 -38.35 8.50 -6.64
CA GLN A 446 -38.51 8.38 -8.09
C GLN A 446 -37.72 9.45 -8.86
N HIS A 447 -37.72 10.70 -8.37
CA HIS A 447 -36.89 11.77 -8.94
C HIS A 447 -35.40 11.41 -8.95
N TYR A 448 -34.87 10.89 -7.84
CA TYR A 448 -33.45 10.47 -7.78
C TYR A 448 -33.16 9.24 -8.63
N TRP A 449 -34.08 8.28 -8.73
CA TRP A 449 -33.93 7.15 -9.65
C TRP A 449 -33.85 7.58 -11.11
N LEU A 450 -34.71 8.53 -11.52
CA LEU A 450 -34.68 9.09 -12.88
C LEU A 450 -33.39 9.88 -13.15
N LYS A 451 -32.90 10.65 -12.16
CA LYS A 451 -31.59 11.32 -12.24
C LYS A 451 -30.44 10.33 -12.41
N LEU A 452 -30.43 9.26 -11.61
CA LEU A 452 -29.44 8.21 -11.73
C LEU A 452 -29.45 7.61 -13.14
N LEU A 453 -30.61 7.22 -13.66
CA LEU A 453 -30.73 6.63 -15.00
C LEU A 453 -30.34 7.57 -16.15
N ALA A 454 -30.24 8.88 -15.91
CA ALA A 454 -29.70 9.81 -16.89
C ALA A 454 -28.16 9.71 -17.03
N GLN A 455 -27.47 9.06 -16.08
CA GLN A 455 -26.02 8.84 -16.09
C GLN A 455 -25.65 7.50 -16.77
N GLU A 456 -26.07 7.30 -18.03
CA GLU A 456 -26.08 6.00 -18.75
C GLU A 456 -24.73 5.24 -18.78
N ASN A 457 -23.58 5.89 -18.56
CA ASN A 457 -22.24 5.30 -18.70
C ASN A 457 -21.52 5.01 -17.36
N GLN A 458 -22.16 5.20 -16.20
CA GLN A 458 -21.46 5.13 -14.89
C GLN A 458 -22.09 4.15 -13.88
N ILE A 459 -23.03 3.30 -14.30
CA ILE A 459 -23.81 2.46 -13.39
C ILE A 459 -23.51 0.98 -13.62
N PRO A 460 -22.95 0.26 -12.62
CA PRO A 460 -22.79 -1.18 -12.68
C PRO A 460 -24.14 -1.88 -12.89
N GLU A 461 -24.13 -2.97 -13.67
CA GLU A 461 -25.34 -3.66 -14.14
C GLU A 461 -26.32 -4.01 -13.00
N ALA A 462 -25.80 -4.43 -11.84
CA ALA A 462 -26.63 -4.80 -10.70
C ALA A 462 -27.46 -3.61 -10.17
N TYR A 463 -26.86 -2.42 -10.06
CA TYR A 463 -27.52 -1.20 -9.61
C TYR A 463 -28.45 -0.65 -10.69
N LEU A 464 -28.03 -0.72 -11.96
CA LEU A 464 -28.87 -0.33 -13.10
C LEU A 464 -30.18 -1.14 -13.11
N ARG A 465 -30.10 -2.47 -12.97
CA ARG A 465 -31.28 -3.35 -12.91
C ARG A 465 -32.23 -3.00 -11.76
N ILE A 466 -31.69 -2.58 -10.62
CA ILE A 466 -32.49 -2.13 -9.48
C ILE A 466 -33.19 -0.82 -9.82
N ALA A 467 -32.45 0.20 -10.27
CA ALA A 467 -33.00 1.50 -10.63
C ALA A 467 -34.10 1.38 -11.70
N CYS A 468 -33.86 0.57 -12.73
CA CYS A 468 -34.83 0.25 -13.78
C CYS A 468 -36.14 -0.36 -13.25
N LYS A 469 -36.03 -1.29 -12.29
CA LYS A 469 -37.20 -1.88 -11.64
C LYS A 469 -37.99 -0.85 -10.84
N LYS A 470 -37.33 0.16 -10.27
CA LYS A 470 -37.98 1.21 -9.46
C LYS A 470 -38.76 2.22 -10.28
N VAL A 471 -38.29 2.57 -11.47
CA VAL A 471 -38.98 3.56 -12.34
C VAL A 471 -40.04 2.96 -13.25
N SER A 472 -40.20 1.63 -13.28
CA SER A 472 -41.09 0.91 -14.21
C SER A 472 -40.87 1.18 -15.71
N ASP A 473 -39.78 1.87 -16.07
CA ASP A 473 -39.35 2.12 -17.45
C ASP A 473 -38.51 0.94 -17.96
N THR A 474 -39.22 -0.09 -18.41
CA THR A 474 -38.56 -1.27 -18.98
C THR A 474 -38.00 -1.03 -20.39
N GLN A 475 -38.37 0.06 -21.09
CA GLN A 475 -37.91 0.28 -22.47
C GLN A 475 -36.51 0.88 -22.50
N ARG A 476 -36.22 1.87 -21.65
CA ARG A 476 -34.88 2.47 -21.53
C ARG A 476 -33.83 1.47 -21.02
N CYS A 477 -34.29 0.52 -20.22
CA CYS A 477 -33.49 -0.53 -19.59
C CYS A 477 -33.44 -1.87 -20.34
N LYS A 478 -34.07 -1.96 -21.52
CA LYS A 478 -34.06 -3.15 -22.40
C LYS A 478 -32.89 -3.16 -23.38
N LYS A 479 -32.19 -2.04 -23.56
CA LYS A 479 -30.88 -2.09 -24.22
C LYS A 479 -29.99 -2.94 -23.30
N PRO A 480 -29.46 -4.08 -23.76
CA PRO A 480 -28.30 -4.62 -23.09
C PRO A 480 -27.31 -3.46 -23.01
N LEU A 481 -26.83 -3.09 -21.82
CA LEU A 481 -25.49 -2.48 -21.73
C LEU A 481 -24.65 -3.38 -22.62
N ALA A 482 -24.20 -2.86 -23.77
CA ALA A 482 -23.78 -3.66 -24.91
C ALA A 482 -23.03 -4.89 -24.40
N HIS A 483 -23.65 -6.07 -24.55
CA HIS A 483 -23.07 -7.35 -24.16
C HIS A 483 -21.66 -7.34 -24.68
N HIS A 484 -20.67 -7.22 -23.79
CA HIS A 484 -19.26 -7.07 -24.13
C HIS A 484 -19.11 -6.38 -25.48
N SER A 485 -19.25 -5.05 -25.53
CA SER A 485 -18.58 -4.28 -26.57
C SER A 485 -17.27 -5.03 -26.86
N ASN A 486 -17.06 -5.43 -28.12
CA ASN A 486 -15.88 -6.16 -28.57
C ASN A 486 -14.68 -5.23 -28.40
N HIS A 487 -14.38 -4.81 -27.16
CA HIS A 487 -13.25 -4.03 -26.72
C HIS A 487 -12.09 -4.94 -27.05
N ARG A 488 -11.56 -4.71 -28.25
CA ARG A 488 -10.55 -5.55 -28.84
C ARG A 488 -9.39 -5.55 -27.87
N MET A 489 -9.15 -6.71 -27.26
CA MET A 489 -8.03 -6.86 -26.35
C MET A 489 -6.76 -6.45 -27.12
N PRO A 490 -6.02 -5.45 -26.63
CA PRO A 490 -4.92 -4.86 -27.39
C PRO A 490 -3.72 -5.81 -27.51
N LEU A 491 -3.67 -6.84 -26.68
CA LEU A 491 -2.60 -7.82 -26.63
C LEU A 491 -2.73 -8.89 -27.74
N LYS A 492 -1.66 -9.06 -28.52
CA LYS A 492 -1.50 -10.21 -29.42
C LYS A 492 -0.95 -11.39 -28.63
N VAL A 493 -1.84 -12.31 -28.23
CA VAL A 493 -1.46 -13.43 -27.38
C VAL A 493 -1.03 -14.67 -28.19
N LYS A 494 0.10 -15.27 -27.81
CA LYS A 494 0.62 -16.51 -28.44
C LYS A 494 -0.20 -17.75 -28.04
N LEU A 495 -0.76 -17.74 -26.83
CA LEU A 495 -1.73 -18.72 -26.32
C LEU A 495 -3.02 -18.02 -25.92
N LYS A 496 -4.15 -18.65 -26.20
CA LYS A 496 -5.45 -18.15 -25.76
C LYS A 496 -5.57 -18.36 -24.25
N ILE A 497 -6.06 -17.38 -23.51
CA ILE A 497 -6.45 -17.58 -22.11
C ILE A 497 -7.56 -18.64 -22.06
N GLY A 498 -7.50 -19.51 -21.06
CA GLY A 498 -8.29 -20.74 -20.91
C GLY A 498 -7.68 -21.98 -21.56
N THR A 499 -6.53 -21.86 -22.24
CA THR A 499 -5.83 -23.02 -22.81
C THR A 499 -5.32 -23.94 -21.70
N ASP A 500 -5.55 -25.24 -21.87
CA ASP A 500 -4.95 -26.28 -21.04
C ASP A 500 -3.44 -26.36 -21.30
N ILE A 501 -2.63 -26.14 -20.27
CA ILE A 501 -1.17 -26.14 -20.33
C ILE A 501 -0.62 -27.52 -20.71
N GLU A 502 -1.39 -28.58 -20.51
CA GLU A 502 -1.02 -29.95 -20.87
C GLU A 502 -1.28 -30.28 -22.34
N SER A 503 -1.95 -29.38 -23.07
CA SER A 503 -2.14 -29.55 -24.52
C SER A 503 -0.79 -29.53 -25.26
N SER A 504 -0.67 -30.32 -26.33
CA SER A 504 0.57 -30.43 -27.11
C SER A 504 1.07 -29.08 -27.63
N LYS A 505 0.15 -28.21 -28.04
CA LYS A 505 0.45 -26.84 -28.48
C LYS A 505 1.00 -25.98 -27.35
N ALA A 506 0.36 -26.03 -26.16
CA ALA A 506 0.81 -25.25 -25.01
C ALA A 506 2.17 -25.74 -24.53
N ARG A 507 2.35 -27.05 -24.29
CA ARG A 507 3.64 -27.62 -23.87
C ARG A 507 4.80 -27.22 -24.78
N LYS A 508 4.60 -27.27 -26.11
CA LYS A 508 5.64 -26.87 -27.07
C LYS A 508 6.05 -25.40 -26.93
N LEU A 509 5.09 -24.51 -26.64
CA LEU A 509 5.40 -23.09 -26.48
C LEU A 509 5.99 -22.78 -25.09
N LEU A 510 5.41 -23.37 -24.04
CA LEU A 510 5.77 -23.12 -22.64
C LEU A 510 7.14 -23.71 -22.28
N GLN A 511 7.65 -24.69 -23.02
CA GLN A 511 8.95 -25.32 -22.77
C GLN A 511 10.12 -24.33 -22.74
N GLY A 512 10.01 -23.21 -23.47
CA GLY A 512 11.03 -22.16 -23.50
C GLY A 512 10.83 -21.03 -22.50
N TRP A 513 9.79 -21.10 -21.66
CA TRP A 513 9.43 -20.04 -20.71
C TRP A 513 9.99 -20.36 -19.33
N GLN A 514 10.26 -19.33 -18.53
CA GLN A 514 10.58 -19.55 -17.13
C GLN A 514 9.33 -20.09 -16.43
N HIS A 515 9.45 -21.16 -15.66
CA HIS A 515 8.31 -21.85 -15.06
C HIS A 515 8.53 -22.09 -13.58
N GLN A 516 7.49 -21.85 -12.79
CA GLN A 516 7.43 -22.18 -11.38
C GLN A 516 6.10 -22.85 -11.05
N TYR A 517 6.16 -24.10 -10.60
CA TYR A 517 5.02 -24.80 -10.04
C TYR A 517 4.96 -24.60 -8.52
N ARG A 518 3.77 -24.33 -7.99
CA ARG A 518 3.54 -24.30 -6.54
C ARG A 518 2.11 -24.70 -6.19
N LYS A 519 1.96 -25.31 -5.02
CA LYS A 519 0.65 -25.53 -4.41
C LYS A 519 0.32 -24.37 -3.47
N ILE A 520 -0.59 -23.49 -3.87
CA ILE A 520 -1.01 -22.31 -3.10
C ILE A 520 -2.33 -22.65 -2.40
N GLY A 521 -2.24 -23.14 -1.17
CA GLY A 521 -3.39 -23.69 -0.44
C GLY A 521 -3.92 -24.97 -1.13
N PRO A 522 -5.20 -25.02 -1.53
CA PRO A 522 -5.73 -26.15 -2.31
C PRO A 522 -5.39 -26.06 -3.80
N LEU A 523 -4.89 -24.93 -4.28
CA LEU A 523 -4.73 -24.65 -5.72
C LEU A 523 -3.39 -25.16 -6.25
N PRO A 524 -3.39 -26.05 -7.27
CA PRO A 524 -2.21 -26.25 -8.09
C PRO A 524 -2.06 -25.05 -9.04
N VAL A 525 -0.90 -24.38 -8.94
CA VAL A 525 -0.61 -23.14 -9.67
C VAL A 525 0.68 -23.30 -10.44
N ASP A 526 0.63 -22.90 -11.70
CA ASP A 526 1.79 -22.79 -12.58
C ASP A 526 1.94 -21.33 -12.99
N LEU A 527 3.08 -20.74 -12.64
CA LEU A 527 3.45 -19.39 -13.07
C LEU A 527 4.49 -19.50 -14.17
N TYR A 528 4.21 -18.88 -15.32
CA TYR A 528 5.16 -18.78 -16.41
C TYR A 528 5.51 -17.33 -16.72
N ILE A 529 6.80 -17.07 -17.00
CA ILE A 529 7.25 -15.79 -17.55
C ILE A 529 7.77 -16.03 -18.96
N ASP A 530 7.17 -15.35 -19.94
CA ASP A 530 7.58 -15.45 -21.33
C ASP A 530 8.83 -14.60 -21.64
N PRO A 531 9.49 -14.78 -22.81
CA PRO A 531 10.69 -14.01 -23.15
C PRO A 531 10.48 -12.50 -23.25
N ASP A 532 9.24 -12.04 -23.39
CA ASP A 532 8.88 -10.63 -23.48
C ASP A 532 8.62 -10.04 -22.07
N GLY A 533 8.76 -10.85 -21.00
CA GLY A 533 8.56 -10.47 -19.61
C GLY A 533 7.12 -10.54 -19.13
N ASN A 534 6.19 -11.06 -19.94
CA ASN A 534 4.79 -11.18 -19.52
C ASN A 534 4.61 -12.34 -18.55
N SER A 535 3.76 -12.13 -17.54
CA SER A 535 3.38 -13.13 -16.55
C SER A 535 2.11 -13.87 -16.97
N TRP A 536 2.16 -15.20 -16.90
CA TRP A 536 1.06 -16.10 -17.23
C TRP A 536 0.76 -17.00 -16.02
N LEU A 537 -0.43 -16.85 -15.47
CA LEU A 537 -0.89 -17.65 -14.34
C LEU A 537 -1.81 -18.76 -14.83
N ALA A 538 -1.45 -20.00 -14.56
CA ALA A 538 -2.30 -21.17 -14.73
C ALA A 538 -2.82 -21.67 -13.38
N ILE A 539 -4.12 -21.94 -13.30
CA ILE A 539 -4.77 -22.52 -12.13
C ILE A 539 -5.50 -23.79 -12.60
N HIS A 540 -5.28 -24.92 -11.91
CA HIS A 540 -5.84 -26.22 -12.34
C HIS A 540 -5.52 -26.57 -13.79
N SER A 541 -4.25 -26.36 -14.19
CA SER A 541 -3.74 -26.61 -15.55
C SER A 541 -4.38 -25.76 -16.66
N LYS A 542 -5.13 -24.71 -16.34
CA LYS A 542 -5.67 -23.77 -17.33
C LYS A 542 -5.05 -22.39 -17.15
N LEU A 543 -4.58 -21.79 -18.25
CA LEU A 543 -4.14 -20.40 -18.25
C LEU A 543 -5.32 -19.50 -17.89
N SER A 544 -5.27 -18.78 -16.78
CA SER A 544 -6.40 -17.99 -16.26
C SER A 544 -6.16 -16.47 -16.30
N ILE A 545 -4.90 -16.05 -16.13
CA ILE A 545 -4.53 -14.63 -16.16
C ILE A 545 -3.27 -14.43 -17.00
N LEU A 546 -3.31 -13.40 -17.83
CA LEU A 546 -2.14 -12.81 -18.48
C LEU A 546 -1.93 -11.40 -17.91
N ALA A 547 -0.71 -11.07 -17.52
CA ALA A 547 -0.29 -9.71 -17.21
C ALA A 547 0.89 -9.31 -18.11
N SER A 548 0.70 -8.26 -18.89
CA SER A 548 1.73 -7.68 -19.76
C SER A 548 2.25 -6.38 -19.19
N THR A 549 3.55 -6.32 -18.94
CA THR A 549 4.27 -5.14 -18.42
C THR A 549 4.88 -4.28 -19.53
N ASN A 550 4.77 -4.72 -20.79
CA ASN A 550 5.19 -3.97 -21.96
C ASN A 550 4.03 -3.85 -22.97
N PRO A 551 2.98 -3.06 -22.61
CA PRO A 551 1.80 -2.95 -23.42
C PRO A 551 2.07 -2.25 -24.76
N PRO A 552 1.33 -2.58 -25.83
CA PRO A 552 1.50 -1.95 -27.14
C PRO A 552 1.08 -0.47 -27.18
N TYR A 553 0.31 -0.02 -26.18
CA TYR A 553 -0.10 1.36 -25.99
C TYR A 553 0.53 1.86 -24.70
N GLN A 554 1.19 3.01 -24.78
CA GLN A 554 1.97 3.56 -23.68
C GLN A 554 1.17 4.62 -22.93
N THR A 555 0.10 5.17 -23.52
CA THR A 555 -0.72 6.23 -22.90
C THR A 555 -2.21 5.88 -22.81
N ALA A 556 -2.88 6.43 -21.81
CA ALA A 556 -4.32 6.37 -21.60
C ALA A 556 -5.11 6.84 -22.84
N ARG A 557 -4.60 7.87 -23.51
CA ARG A 557 -5.21 8.41 -24.74
C ARG A 557 -5.12 7.43 -25.91
N GLU A 558 -3.97 6.79 -26.10
CA GLU A 558 -3.81 5.73 -27.11
C GLU A 558 -4.75 4.57 -26.83
N LEU A 559 -4.86 4.18 -25.56
CA LEU A 559 -5.73 3.11 -25.13
C LEU A 559 -7.20 3.41 -25.43
N ILE A 560 -7.71 4.61 -25.10
CA ILE A 560 -9.08 5.03 -25.44
C ILE A 560 -9.29 5.04 -26.95
N THR A 561 -8.30 5.54 -27.71
CA THR A 561 -8.39 5.61 -29.18
C THR A 561 -8.47 4.22 -29.81
N CYS A 562 -7.80 3.23 -29.23
CA CYS A 562 -7.83 1.86 -29.73
C CYS A 562 -9.06 1.06 -29.26
N CYS A 563 -9.44 1.24 -28.00
CA CYS A 563 -10.29 0.30 -27.27
C CYS A 563 -11.59 0.91 -26.74
N ASP A 564 -11.91 2.15 -27.13
CA ASP A 564 -13.01 2.97 -26.61
C ASP A 564 -12.83 3.34 -25.12
N ASN A 565 -13.85 3.96 -24.52
CA ASN A 565 -13.81 4.29 -23.09
C ASN A 565 -13.91 3.02 -22.22
N PRO A 566 -13.21 2.98 -21.08
CA PRO A 566 -13.37 1.88 -20.13
C PRO A 566 -14.79 1.82 -19.56
N VAL A 567 -15.23 0.61 -19.21
CA VAL A 567 -16.51 0.33 -18.57
C VAL A 567 -16.50 0.80 -17.11
N ALA A 568 -15.34 0.76 -16.47
CA ALA A 568 -15.13 1.29 -15.12
C ALA A 568 -13.71 1.82 -14.97
N ILE A 569 -13.57 2.88 -14.16
CA ILE A 569 -12.28 3.42 -13.72
C ILE A 569 -12.30 3.36 -12.20
N GLU A 570 -11.31 2.71 -11.61
CA GLU A 570 -11.19 2.61 -10.16
C GLU A 570 -9.80 3.06 -9.70
N PRO A 571 -9.68 3.75 -8.55
CA PRO A 571 -8.38 4.07 -8.00
C PRO A 571 -7.62 2.79 -7.59
N LEU A 572 -6.33 2.72 -7.93
CA LEU A 572 -5.42 1.63 -7.57
C LEU A 572 -4.09 2.22 -7.09
N GLY A 573 -3.95 2.41 -5.77
CA GLY A 573 -2.83 3.16 -5.21
C GLY A 573 -2.85 4.61 -5.72
N ASP A 574 -1.72 5.08 -6.25
CA ASP A 574 -1.62 6.40 -6.91
C ASP A 574 -2.06 6.39 -8.39
N GLY A 575 -2.44 5.21 -8.91
CA GLY A 575 -2.91 5.04 -10.27
C GLY A 575 -4.41 4.77 -10.36
N GLU A 576 -4.82 4.36 -11.55
CA GLU A 576 -6.18 3.93 -11.86
C GLU A 576 -6.15 2.57 -12.54
N ILE A 577 -7.16 1.76 -12.32
CA ILE A 577 -7.44 0.59 -13.13
C ILE A 577 -8.64 0.85 -14.03
N TRP A 578 -8.43 0.68 -15.32
CA TRP A 578 -9.40 0.88 -16.37
C TRP A 578 -9.90 -0.48 -16.84
N SER A 579 -11.13 -0.81 -16.52
CA SER A 579 -11.76 -2.11 -16.80
C SER A 579 -12.52 -2.08 -18.12
N TYR A 580 -12.27 -3.06 -18.99
CA TYR A 580 -12.90 -3.21 -20.31
C TYR A 580 -13.73 -4.51 -20.42
N GLY A 581 -14.06 -5.13 -19.28
CA GLY A 581 -14.71 -6.43 -19.20
C GLY A 581 -13.71 -7.53 -18.85
N ASN A 582 -13.33 -8.37 -19.82
CA ASN A 582 -12.42 -9.49 -19.60
C ASN A 582 -10.93 -9.10 -19.65
N TRP A 583 -10.62 -7.81 -19.72
CA TRP A 583 -9.28 -7.27 -19.59
C TRP A 583 -9.33 -5.90 -18.92
N SER A 584 -8.20 -5.46 -18.39
CA SER A 584 -8.05 -4.18 -17.71
C SER A 584 -6.67 -3.62 -17.94
N ALA A 585 -6.51 -2.32 -17.79
CA ALA A 585 -5.22 -1.64 -17.88
C ALA A 585 -4.95 -0.86 -16.60
N VAL A 586 -3.71 -0.92 -16.11
CA VAL A 586 -3.24 -0.08 -15.01
C VAL A 586 -2.66 1.19 -15.61
N ILE A 587 -3.21 2.33 -15.19
CA ILE A 587 -2.84 3.67 -15.64
C ILE A 587 -2.16 4.40 -14.50
N ASN A 588 -0.92 4.83 -14.69
CA ASN A 588 -0.18 5.68 -13.76
C ASN A 588 0.20 6.98 -14.49
N ASP A 589 -0.25 8.13 -13.99
CA ASP A 589 0.05 9.45 -14.60
C ASP A 589 -0.18 9.50 -16.11
N GLN A 590 -1.33 8.99 -16.58
CA GLN A 590 -1.70 8.86 -18.01
C GLN A 590 -0.89 7.82 -18.81
N ASN A 591 0.06 7.11 -18.20
CA ASN A 591 0.82 6.05 -18.85
C ASN A 591 0.22 4.68 -18.53
N VAL A 592 0.17 3.79 -19.52
CA VAL A 592 -0.25 2.40 -19.32
C VAL A 592 0.94 1.61 -18.79
N SER A 593 0.91 1.20 -17.52
CA SER A 593 2.00 0.43 -16.93
C SER A 593 1.82 -1.08 -17.11
N GLU A 594 0.58 -1.57 -17.06
CA GLU A 594 0.27 -2.98 -17.24
C GLU A 594 -1.07 -3.18 -17.97
N ILE A 595 -1.20 -4.28 -18.70
CA ILE A 595 -2.48 -4.79 -19.20
C ILE A 595 -2.70 -6.20 -18.68
N TRP A 596 -3.86 -6.42 -18.06
CA TRP A 596 -4.29 -7.69 -17.52
C TRP A 596 -5.42 -8.26 -18.36
N ALA A 597 -5.42 -9.56 -18.60
CA ALA A 597 -6.48 -10.24 -19.32
C ALA A 597 -6.84 -11.56 -18.65
N THR A 598 -8.11 -11.95 -18.77
CA THR A 598 -8.66 -13.15 -18.14
C THR A 598 -9.67 -13.88 -19.05
N ASP A 599 -9.97 -15.13 -18.74
CA ASP A 599 -11.02 -15.95 -19.36
C ASP A 599 -12.26 -16.19 -18.47
N PHE A 600 -12.34 -15.55 -17.30
CA PHE A 600 -13.42 -15.74 -16.33
C PHE A 600 -14.80 -15.24 -16.77
#